data_AF-A0A9E1ZTK4-F1
#
_entry.id   AF-A0A9E1ZTK4-F1
#
_cell.length_a   1.000
_cell.length_b   1.000
_cell.length_c   1.000
_cell.angle_alpha   90.00
_cell.angle_beta   90.00
_cell.angle_gamma   90.00
#
_symmetry.space_group_name_H-M   'P 1'
#
loop_
_entity.id
_entity.type
_entity.pdbx_description
1 polymer ?
#
loop_
_entity_poly.entity_id
_entity_poly.type
_entity_poly.pdbx_seq_one_letter_code
_entity_poly.pdbx_strand_id
1 'polypeptide(L)'
;LFPELEPHLGPMGPLAVMRSEHQEIEDLLTAAKAATDVGVLKSTIEQFLDLTYGHFQKEEQVLFAMAQQVLDEPALTDLGTKWAARRKVVVDGQGCLGAA
;
A
#
# COMPACT_ATOMS: atom_id res chain seq x y z
N LEU A 1 -4.58 2.20 8.03
CA LEU A 1 -4.44 3.46 7.27
C LEU A 1 -5.74 3.85 6.59
N PHE A 2 -6.22 3.15 5.55
CA PHE A 2 -7.39 3.62 4.76
C PHE A 2 -8.65 3.92 5.59
N PRO A 3 -9.08 3.09 6.56
CA PRO A 3 -10.25 3.41 7.38
C PRO A 3 -10.13 4.73 8.15
N GLU A 4 -8.92 5.10 8.57
CA GLU A 4 -8.68 6.38 9.26
C GLU A 4 -8.60 7.55 8.28
N LEU A 5 -8.31 7.32 7.00
CA LEU A 5 -8.28 8.36 5.96
C LEU A 5 -9.66 8.59 5.30
N GLU A 6 -10.54 7.58 5.29
CA GLU A 6 -11.86 7.65 4.66
C GLU A 6 -12.71 8.85 5.09
N PRO A 7 -12.79 9.21 6.39
CA PRO A 7 -13.53 10.40 6.84
C PRO A 7 -13.00 11.71 6.27
N HIS A 8 -11.73 11.77 5.87
CA HIS A 8 -11.05 12.98 5.38
C HIS A 8 -11.05 13.09 3.86
N LEU A 9 -11.03 11.96 3.15
CA LEU A 9 -10.84 11.91 1.69
C LEU A 9 -12.11 11.54 0.90
N GLY A 10 -13.15 11.04 1.59
CA GLY A 10 -14.42 10.64 1.00
C GLY A 10 -14.36 9.31 0.21
N PRO A 11 -15.53 8.69 -0.04
CA PRO A 11 -15.62 7.30 -0.52
C PRO A 11 -15.28 7.12 -2.02
N MET A 12 -15.40 8.17 -2.83
CA MET A 12 -15.06 8.15 -4.27
C MET A 12 -13.70 8.79 -4.56
N GLY A 13 -12.89 8.99 -3.53
CA GLY A 13 -11.59 9.64 -3.60
C GLY A 13 -10.44 8.69 -3.99
N PRO A 14 -9.17 9.12 -3.80
CA PRO A 14 -7.98 8.35 -4.18
C PRO A 14 -7.92 6.94 -3.57
N LEU A 15 -8.59 6.71 -2.43
CA LEU A 15 -8.66 5.41 -1.78
C LEU A 15 -9.42 4.36 -2.61
N ALA A 16 -10.40 4.76 -3.43
CA ALA A 16 -11.14 3.84 -4.28
C ALA A 16 -10.25 3.26 -5.39
N VAL A 17 -9.42 4.12 -6.02
CA VAL A 17 -8.41 3.70 -7.00
C VAL A 17 -7.41 2.74 -6.35
N MET A 18 -6.93 3.06 -5.15
CA MET A 18 -5.95 2.21 -4.47
C MET A 18 -6.52 0.82 -4.12
N ARG A 19 -7.80 0.74 -3.74
CA ARG A 19 -8.47 -0.55 -3.52
C ARG A 19 -8.63 -1.36 -4.80
N SER A 20 -8.98 -0.70 -5.90
CA SER A 20 -9.07 -1.36 -7.21
C SER A 20 -7.72 -1.93 -7.63
N GLU A 21 -6.64 -1.17 -7.48
CA GLU A 21 -5.29 -1.62 -7.83
C GLU A 21 -4.82 -2.76 -6.92
N HIS A 22 -5.10 -2.72 -5.62
CA HIS A 22 -4.82 -3.88 -4.73
C HIS A 22 -5.51 -5.15 -5.24
N GLN A 23 -6.77 -5.06 -5.66
CA GLN A 23 -7.49 -6.22 -6.18
C GLN A 23 -6.84 -6.74 -7.47
N GLU A 24 -6.50 -5.85 -8.39
CA GLU A 24 -5.85 -6.23 -9.65
C GLU A 24 -4.45 -6.82 -9.44
N ILE A 25 -3.67 -6.32 -8.49
CA ILE A 25 -2.38 -6.89 -8.07
C ILE A 25 -2.56 -8.33 -7.55
N GLU A 26 -3.57 -8.58 -6.71
CA GLU A 26 -3.88 -9.93 -6.18
C GLU A 26 -4.36 -10.88 -7.29
N ASP A 27 -5.15 -10.37 -8.24
CA ASP A 27 -5.63 -11.14 -9.39
C ASP A 27 -4.47 -11.55 -10.31
N LEU A 28 -3.54 -10.63 -10.59
CA LEU A 28 -2.33 -10.90 -11.37
C LEU A 28 -1.41 -11.90 -10.66
N LEU A 29 -1.23 -11.79 -9.34
CA LEU A 29 -0.45 -12.75 -8.56
C LEU A 29 -1.09 -14.15 -8.58
N THR A 30 -2.43 -14.21 -8.49
CA THR A 30 -3.18 -15.47 -8.60
C THR A 30 -3.03 -16.08 -9.98
N ALA A 31 -3.14 -15.29 -11.05
CA ALA A 31 -2.94 -15.74 -12.43
C ALA A 31 -1.51 -16.24 -12.66
N ALA A 32 -0.50 -15.52 -12.16
CA ALA A 32 0.91 -15.94 -12.27
C ALA A 32 1.14 -17.30 -11.59
N LYS A 33 0.56 -17.53 -10.41
CA LYS A 33 0.66 -18.82 -9.71
C LYS A 33 -0.03 -19.97 -10.43
N ALA A 34 -1.05 -19.69 -11.24
CA ALA A 34 -1.80 -20.69 -12.00
C ALA A 34 -1.22 -20.93 -13.40
N ALA A 35 -0.35 -20.05 -13.91
CA ALA A 35 0.20 -20.14 -15.24
C ALA A 35 1.11 -21.38 -15.40
N THR A 36 0.76 -22.22 -16.37
CA THR A 36 1.57 -23.39 -16.77
C THR A 36 2.39 -23.13 -18.03
N ASP A 37 2.01 -22.11 -18.81
CA ASP A 37 2.78 -21.63 -19.96
C ASP A 37 3.75 -20.52 -19.54
N VAL A 38 5.00 -20.64 -19.97
CA VAL A 38 6.08 -19.70 -19.62
C VAL A 38 5.86 -18.31 -20.24
N GLY A 39 5.28 -18.24 -21.44
CA GLY A 39 4.98 -16.98 -22.10
C GLY A 39 3.89 -16.20 -21.36
N VAL A 40 2.81 -16.90 -20.97
CA VAL A 40 1.73 -16.34 -20.14
C VAL A 40 2.24 -15.93 -18.76
N LEU A 41 3.06 -16.75 -18.11
CA LEU A 41 3.67 -16.39 -16.83
C LEU A 41 4.49 -15.10 -16.95
N LYS A 42 5.35 -15.01 -17.98
CA LYS A 42 6.19 -13.84 -18.22
C LYS A 42 5.34 -12.58 -18.40
N SER A 43 4.35 -12.60 -19.29
CA SER A 43 3.51 -11.42 -19.55
C SER A 43 2.66 -11.03 -18.34
N THR A 44 2.25 -11.99 -17.52
CA THR A 44 1.49 -11.74 -16.29
C THR A 44 2.37 -11.09 -15.23
N ILE A 45 3.60 -11.56 -15.07
CA ILE A 45 4.59 -10.96 -14.16
C ILE A 45 4.96 -9.53 -14.62
N GLU A 46 5.11 -9.30 -15.93
CA GLU A 46 5.38 -7.94 -16.46
C GLU A 46 4.26 -6.96 -16.08
N GLN A 47 2.99 -7.34 -16.29
CA GLN A 47 1.83 -6.54 -15.88
C GLN A 47 1.78 -6.31 -14.36
N PHE A 48 2.05 -7.36 -13.57
CA PHE A 48 2.11 -7.27 -12.12
C PHE A 48 3.16 -6.26 -11.66
N LEU A 49 4.37 -6.31 -12.23
CA LEU A 49 5.45 -5.40 -11.87
C LEU A 49 5.09 -3.97 -12.23
N ASP A 50 4.63 -3.71 -13.46
CA ASP A 50 4.27 -2.37 -13.92
C ASP A 50 3.18 -1.74 -13.03
N LEU A 51 2.12 -2.49 -12.74
CA LEU A 51 1.04 -2.03 -11.86
C LEU A 51 1.54 -1.77 -10.43
N THR A 52 2.31 -2.71 -9.86
CA THR A 52 2.78 -2.62 -8.48
C THR A 52 3.77 -1.47 -8.29
N TYR A 53 4.66 -1.23 -9.24
CA TYR A 53 5.57 -0.07 -9.18
C TYR A 53 4.79 1.25 -9.24
N GLY A 54 3.83 1.36 -10.16
CA GLY A 54 2.97 2.54 -10.25
C GLY A 54 2.10 2.74 -9.00
N HIS A 55 1.66 1.65 -8.39
CA HIS A 55 0.92 1.66 -7.13
C HIS A 55 1.75 2.21 -5.97
N PHE A 56 2.94 1.66 -5.74
CA PHE A 56 3.85 2.13 -4.68
C PHE A 56 4.27 3.59 -4.87
N GLN A 57 4.46 4.04 -6.10
CA GLN A 57 4.73 5.46 -6.36
C GLN A 57 3.58 6.37 -5.89
N LYS A 58 2.32 5.96 -6.08
CA LYS A 58 1.16 6.71 -5.60
C LYS A 58 1.08 6.68 -4.07
N GLU A 59 1.40 5.55 -3.44
CA GLU A 59 1.46 5.46 -1.99
C GLU A 59 2.48 6.44 -1.41
N GLU A 60 3.72 6.36 -1.88
CA GLU A 60 4.85 7.17 -1.37
C GLU A 60 4.69 8.67 -1.66
N GLN A 61 4.35 9.03 -2.90
CA GLN A 61 4.37 10.43 -3.34
C GLN A 61 3.07 11.18 -3.01
N VAL A 62 1.95 10.46 -2.84
CA VAL A 62 0.63 11.06 -2.72
C VAL A 62 -0.04 10.63 -1.42
N LEU A 63 -0.27 9.33 -1.23
CA LEU A 63 -1.08 8.84 -0.11
C LEU A 63 -0.45 9.11 1.26
N PHE A 64 0.84 8.79 1.44
CA PHE A 64 1.52 8.97 2.71
C PHE A 64 1.74 10.45 3.05
N ALA A 65 1.95 11.29 2.04
CA ALA A 65 1.97 12.74 2.22
C ALA A 65 0.61 13.27 2.69
N MET A 66 -0.49 12.83 2.08
CA MET A 66 -1.84 13.19 2.53
C MET A 66 -2.12 12.68 3.95
N ALA A 67 -1.69 11.46 4.28
CA ALA A 67 -1.87 10.89 5.62
C ALA A 67 -1.21 11.75 6.70
N GLN A 68 0.02 12.22 6.47
CA GLN A 68 0.73 13.13 7.38
C GLN A 68 0.07 14.51 7.51
N GLN A 69 -0.72 14.94 6.51
CA GLN A 69 -1.44 16.21 6.56
C GLN A 69 -2.76 16.12 7.34
N VAL A 70 -3.43 14.97 7.32
CA VAL A 70 -4.78 14.81 7.87
C VAL A 70 -4.84 14.04 9.19
N LEU A 71 -3.83 13.21 9.48
CA LEU A 71 -3.71 12.46 10.72
C LEU A 71 -2.60 13.08 11.58
N ASP A 72 -2.86 13.20 12.88
CA ASP A 72 -1.87 13.66 13.84
C ASP A 72 -0.90 12.53 14.27
N GLU A 73 0.21 12.92 14.89
CA GLU A 73 1.26 11.99 15.32
C GLU A 73 0.74 10.90 16.29
N PRO A 74 -0.15 11.19 17.26
CA PRO A 74 -0.79 10.15 18.07
C PRO A 74 -1.59 9.14 17.25
N ALA A 75 -2.40 9.58 16.27
CA ALA A 75 -3.16 8.68 15.42
C ALA A 75 -2.25 7.80 14.55
N LEU A 76 -1.17 8.37 13.99
CA LEU A 76 -0.17 7.62 13.23
C LEU A 76 0.57 6.58 14.10
N THR A 77 0.96 6.96 15.32
CA THR A 77 1.61 6.06 16.29
C THR A 77 0.69 4.90 16.70
N ASP A 78 -0.58 5.17 16.96
CA ASP A 78 -1.57 4.14 17.29
C ASP A 78 -1.81 3.19 16.09
N LEU A 79 -1.90 3.73 14.88
CA LEU A 79 -1.96 2.92 13.65
C LEU A 79 -0.75 2.00 13.49
N GLY A 80 0.47 2.52 13.71
CA GLY A 80 1.70 1.74 13.68
C GLY A 80 1.70 0.63 14.72
N THR A 81 1.27 0.92 15.95
CA THR A 81 1.15 -0.04 17.05
C THR A 81 0.17 -1.16 16.72
N LYS A 82 -1.02 -0.81 16.20
CA LYS A 82 -2.04 -1.78 15.76
C LYS A 82 -1.52 -2.66 14.62
N TRP A 83 -0.79 -2.11 13.66
CA TRP A 83 -0.18 -2.87 12.56
C TRP A 83 0.88 -3.84 13.09
N ALA A 84 1.78 -3.36 13.95
CA ALA A 84 2.86 -4.14 14.55
C ALA A 84 2.31 -5.35 15.33
N ALA A 85 1.29 -5.11 16.16
CA ALA A 85 0.60 -6.15 16.91
C ALA A 85 -0.03 -7.22 16.00
N ARG A 86 -0.70 -6.82 14.89
CA ARG A 86 -1.30 -7.75 13.92
C ARG A 86 -0.25 -8.62 13.23
N ARG A 87 0.93 -8.05 12.95
CA ARG A 87 2.04 -8.75 12.28
C ARG A 87 2.98 -9.48 13.26
N LYS A 88 2.77 -9.34 14.57
CA LYS A 88 3.64 -9.86 15.64
C LYS A 88 5.10 -9.39 15.48
N VAL A 89 5.27 -8.14 15.08
CA VAL A 89 6.58 -7.49 14.96
C VAL A 89 6.69 -6.35 15.95
N VAL A 90 7.92 -5.98 16.31
CA VAL A 90 8.21 -4.76 17.06
C VAL A 90 8.60 -3.69 16.04
N VAL A 91 7.96 -2.53 16.12
CA VAL A 91 8.39 -1.34 15.39
C VAL A 91 9.07 -0.45 16.43
N ASP A 92 10.37 -0.22 16.29
CA ASP A 92 11.04 0.78 17.10
C ASP A 92 10.69 2.17 16.56
N GLY A 93 10.28 3.06 17.45
CA GLY A 93 9.98 4.45 17.09
C GLY A 93 11.23 5.28 16.75
N GLN A 94 12.41 4.66 16.68
CA GLN A 94 13.59 5.29 16.09
C GLN A 94 13.45 5.29 14.57
N GLY A 95 12.55 6.15 14.09
CA GLY A 95 12.55 6.57 12.69
C GLY A 95 13.95 7.01 12.28
N CYS A 96 14.27 6.83 11.00
CA CYS A 96 15.50 7.28 10.34
C CYS A 96 15.78 8.76 10.64
N LEU A 97 16.44 9.04 11.76
CA LEU A 97 17.03 10.33 12.05
C LEU A 97 18.36 10.38 11.31
N GLY A 98 18.35 11.06 10.16
CA GLY A 98 19.54 11.62 9.53
C GLY A 98 20.29 10.69 8.57
N ALA A 99 19.94 10.77 7.29
CA ALA A 99 20.98 10.87 6.26
C ALA A 99 21.03 12.34 5.85
N ALA A 100 21.85 13.11 6.58
CA ALA A 100 22.34 14.42 6.17
C ALA A 100 23.77 14.26 5.64
#